data_AF-A0A3A9V3U5-F1
#
_entry.id   AF-A0A3A9V3U5-F1
#
_cell.length_a   1.000
_cell.length_b   1.000
_cell.length_c   1.000
_cell.angle_alpha   90.00
_cell.angle_beta   90.00
_cell.angle_gamma   90.00
#
_symmetry.space_group_name_H-M   'P 1'
#
loop_
_entity.id
_entity.type
_entity.pdbx_description
1 polymer ?
#
loop_
_entity_poly.entity_id
_entity_poly.type
_entity_poly.pdbx_seq_one_letter_code
_entity_poly.pdbx_strand_id
1 'polypeptide(L)'
;MDLIHGSIVSSTYYIELNRSNGTISFPLSIFRLKKKIYFKNIKVKRLRLLDTEGNTGSDFCYLAITNYSFFFRTKIYKDLEYPWQENLLLSVWSFYVWYMDKNRPLPPGDAFDEFRQQYYDRRKAAGFPKPLHPSAIKTPEATPAQQKEREAIGGW
;
A
#
# COMPACT_ATOMS: atom_id res chain seq x y z
N MET A 1 0.02 14.54 -4.22
CA MET A 1 -0.53 14.05 -2.94
C MET A 1 -1.70 13.21 -3.37
N ASP A 2 -1.62 11.89 -3.21
CA ASP A 2 -2.53 10.99 -3.90
C ASP A 2 -3.50 10.42 -2.87
N LEU A 3 -4.80 10.63 -3.12
CA LEU A 3 -5.89 10.22 -2.23
C LEU A 3 -6.41 8.86 -2.68
N ILE A 4 -6.38 7.87 -1.78
CA ILE A 4 -6.94 6.53 -2.04
C ILE A 4 -8.12 6.30 -1.11
N HIS A 5 -9.20 5.72 -1.63
CA HIS A 5 -10.45 5.45 -0.91
C HIS A 5 -10.25 4.45 0.25
N GLY A 6 -10.93 4.62 1.38
CA GLY A 6 -11.01 3.63 2.46
C GLY A 6 -12.30 3.81 3.25
N SER A 7 -13.05 2.75 3.56
CA SER A 7 -14.35 2.85 4.25
C SER A 7 -14.30 2.23 5.65
N ILE A 8 -15.03 2.84 6.59
CA ILE A 8 -15.50 2.18 7.81
C ILE A 8 -17.01 2.19 7.72
N VAL A 9 -17.62 0.99 7.75
CA VAL A 9 -19.06 0.69 7.85
C VAL A 9 -19.94 1.95 7.89
N SER A 10 -20.52 2.29 6.73
CA SER A 10 -21.37 3.46 6.40
C SER A 10 -20.71 4.82 6.09
N SER A 11 -19.39 4.97 6.16
CA SER A 11 -18.73 6.23 5.77
C SER A 11 -17.45 6.02 4.95
N THR A 12 -17.45 6.61 3.75
CA THR A 12 -16.28 6.72 2.87
C THR A 12 -15.29 7.72 3.47
N TYR A 13 -14.05 7.29 3.63
CA TYR A 13 -12.94 8.10 4.03
C TYR A 13 -11.82 8.04 2.99
N TYR A 14 -10.91 9.02 3.02
CA TYR A 14 -9.74 9.03 2.17
C TYR A 14 -8.50 8.76 3.01
N ILE A 15 -7.67 7.84 2.54
CA ILE A 15 -6.33 7.60 3.04
C ILE A 15 -5.39 8.43 2.17
N GLU A 16 -4.56 9.23 2.81
CA GLU A 16 -3.53 10.02 2.13
C GLU A 16 -2.21 9.26 2.20
N LEU A 17 -1.66 8.95 1.03
CA LEU A 17 -0.33 8.38 0.91
C LEU A 17 0.67 9.47 0.55
N ASN A 18 1.65 9.69 1.42
CA ASN A 18 2.76 10.59 1.13
C ASN A 18 4.03 9.77 0.89
N ARG A 19 4.27 9.45 -0.38
CA ARG A 19 5.43 8.68 -0.85
C ARG A 19 6.77 9.37 -0.55
N SER A 20 6.84 10.70 -0.68
CA SER A 20 8.09 11.46 -0.46
C SER A 20 8.55 11.40 1.00
N ASN A 21 7.61 11.53 1.94
CA ASN A 21 7.87 11.49 3.37
C ASN A 21 7.75 10.08 3.97
N GLY A 22 7.26 9.10 3.19
CA GLY A 22 7.02 7.74 3.66
C GLY A 22 5.94 7.66 4.75
N THR A 23 4.93 8.52 4.71
CA THR A 23 3.87 8.58 5.73
C THR A 23 2.50 8.30 5.15
N ILE A 24 1.66 7.63 5.92
CA ILE A 24 0.23 7.45 5.64
C ILE A 24 -0.56 8.26 6.65
N SER A 25 -1.58 8.98 6.16
CA SER A 25 -2.58 9.63 7.01
C SER A 25 -3.94 8.99 6.79
N PHE A 26 -4.64 8.65 7.87
CA PHE A 26 -6.00 8.12 7.81
C PHE A 26 -6.87 8.74 8.90
N PRO A 27 -8.19 8.86 8.68
CA PRO A 27 -9.08 9.37 9.70
C PRO A 27 -9.34 8.32 10.78
N LEU A 28 -9.39 8.77 12.02
CA LEU A 28 -9.84 8.00 13.17
C LEU A 28 -11.37 8.11 13.26
N SER A 29 -12.03 6.95 13.33
CA SER A 29 -13.48 6.81 13.40
C SER A 29 -14.13 7.68 14.49
N ILE A 30 -13.47 7.87 15.63
CA ILE A 30 -14.13 8.40 16.83
C ILE A 30 -14.12 9.94 16.89
N PHE A 31 -13.31 10.68 16.11
CA PHE A 31 -13.20 12.14 16.30
C PHE A 31 -12.92 12.98 15.04
N ARG A 32 -13.08 12.45 13.81
CA ARG A 32 -12.62 13.12 12.56
C ARG A 32 -11.14 13.52 12.57
N LEU A 33 -10.35 13.05 13.54
CA LEU A 33 -8.93 13.34 13.67
C LEU A 33 -8.16 12.53 12.63
N LYS A 34 -7.27 13.18 11.88
CA LYS A 34 -6.33 12.50 10.98
C LYS A 34 -5.12 12.04 11.78
N LYS A 35 -4.81 10.74 11.75
CA LYS A 35 -3.59 10.19 12.33
C LYS A 35 -2.57 9.97 11.22
N LYS A 36 -1.39 10.56 11.38
CA LYS A 36 -0.24 10.40 10.48
C LYS A 36 0.78 9.44 11.08
N ILE A 37 1.18 8.42 10.33
CA ILE A 37 2.13 7.39 10.77
C ILE A 37 3.14 7.13 9.65
N TYR A 38 4.39 6.82 10.02
CA TYR A 38 5.40 6.34 9.06
C TYR A 38 5.06 4.93 8.55
N PHE A 39 5.10 4.72 7.24
CA PHE A 39 4.76 3.45 6.59
C PHE A 39 5.59 2.28 7.12
N LYS A 40 6.88 2.50 7.39
CA LYS A 40 7.78 1.49 7.98
C LYS A 40 7.31 0.94 9.35
N ASN A 41 6.50 1.70 10.08
CA ASN A 41 6.03 1.34 11.43
C ASN A 41 4.64 0.68 11.39
N ILE A 42 4.05 0.52 10.21
CA ILE A 42 2.71 -0.03 10.06
C ILE A 42 2.77 -1.54 10.22
N LYS A 43 1.99 -2.06 11.16
CA LYS A 43 1.72 -3.50 11.27
C LYS A 43 0.39 -3.79 10.58
N VAL A 44 0.46 -4.58 9.53
CA VAL A 44 -0.71 -5.06 8.80
C VAL A 44 -1.04 -6.46 9.28
N LYS A 45 -2.31 -6.67 9.63
CA LYS A 45 -2.84 -7.99 9.97
C LYS A 45 -3.95 -8.34 9.00
N ARG A 46 -3.88 -9.58 8.49
CA ARG A 46 -5.03 -10.25 7.91
C ARG A 46 -5.91 -10.70 9.07
N LEU A 47 -7.16 -10.28 9.08
CA LEU A 47 -8.14 -10.72 10.07
C LEU A 47 -9.25 -11.46 9.34
N ARG A 48 -9.54 -12.68 9.81
CA ARG A 48 -10.71 -13.48 9.44
C ARG A 48 -11.72 -13.30 10.56
N LEU A 49 -12.93 -12.91 10.24
CA LEU A 49 -14.03 -12.93 11.21
C LEU A 49 -14.60 -14.34 11.24
N LEU A 50 -14.80 -14.87 12.44
CA LEU A 50 -15.57 -16.09 12.67
C LEU A 50 -17.02 -15.66 12.88
N ASP A 51 -17.97 -16.49 12.48
CA ASP A 51 -19.36 -16.27 12.86
C ASP A 51 -19.57 -16.53 14.36
N THR A 52 -20.76 -16.19 14.85
CA THR A 52 -21.16 -16.33 16.26
C THR A 52 -21.13 -17.77 16.77
N GLU A 53 -21.06 -18.75 15.88
CA GLU A 53 -21.02 -20.18 16.20
C GLU A 53 -19.59 -20.76 16.11
N GLY A 54 -18.59 -19.92 15.84
CA GLY A 54 -17.20 -20.35 15.68
C GLY A 54 -16.94 -21.07 14.35
N ASN A 55 -17.94 -21.13 13.49
CA ASN A 55 -17.82 -21.61 12.12
C ASN A 55 -17.20 -20.49 11.26
N THR A 56 -16.60 -20.89 10.13
CA THR A 56 -15.99 -19.92 9.19
C THR A 56 -17.09 -19.26 8.36
N GLY A 57 -17.99 -18.53 9.01
CA GLY A 57 -19.05 -17.79 8.33
C GLY A 57 -18.49 -16.57 7.61
N SER A 58 -18.79 -16.48 6.30
CA SER A 58 -18.48 -15.37 5.39
C SER A 58 -17.11 -14.72 5.63
N ASP A 59 -16.08 -15.24 4.96
CA ASP A 59 -14.68 -14.78 5.02
C ASP A 59 -14.51 -13.28 4.66
N PHE A 60 -14.80 -12.37 5.58
CA PHE A 60 -14.41 -10.98 5.45
C PHE A 60 -12.94 -10.84 5.85
N CYS A 61 -12.06 -10.95 4.88
CA CYS A 61 -10.66 -10.61 5.07
C CYS A 61 -10.46 -9.08 4.94
N TYR A 62 -9.79 -8.46 5.92
CA TYR A 62 -9.43 -7.05 5.84
C TYR A 62 -7.98 -6.81 6.30
N LEU A 63 -7.38 -5.73 5.79
CA LEU A 63 -6.07 -5.25 6.21
C LEU A 63 -6.26 -4.24 7.35
N ALA A 64 -5.93 -4.66 8.57
CA ALA A 64 -5.94 -3.76 9.71
C ALA A 64 -4.57 -3.09 9.86
N ILE A 65 -4.54 -1.75 9.80
CA ILE A 65 -3.38 -0.98 10.24
C ILE A 65 -3.47 -0.83 11.76
N THR A 66 -2.60 -1.56 12.45
CA THR A 66 -2.56 -1.53 13.92
C THR A 66 -1.35 -0.75 14.39
N ASN A 67 -1.59 0.35 15.11
CA ASN A 67 -0.56 1.03 15.89
C ASN A 67 -0.92 0.86 17.38
N TYR A 68 -0.41 -0.24 17.94
CA TYR A 68 -0.19 -0.53 19.35
C TYR A 68 -1.33 -0.49 20.40
N SER A 69 -2.60 -0.40 20.03
CA SER A 69 -3.67 -0.78 20.98
C SER A 69 -4.90 -1.34 20.26
N PHE A 70 -5.55 -2.33 20.88
CA PHE A 70 -6.77 -2.97 20.38
C PHE A 70 -7.87 -1.96 20.01
N PHE A 71 -7.90 -0.83 20.72
CA PHE A 71 -8.89 0.25 20.54
C PHE A 71 -8.64 1.17 19.34
N PHE A 72 -7.43 1.23 18.78
CA PHE A 72 -7.09 2.14 17.67
C PHE A 72 -6.83 1.40 16.35
N ARG A 73 -7.57 0.31 16.10
CA ARG A 73 -7.52 -0.41 14.83
C ARG A 73 -8.28 0.39 13.77
N THR A 74 -7.56 0.94 12.80
CA THR A 74 -8.22 1.46 11.59
C THR A 74 -8.28 0.32 10.60
N LYS A 75 -9.50 -0.06 10.21
CA LYS A 75 -9.74 -1.02 9.15
C LYS A 75 -9.56 -0.27 7.83
N ILE A 76 -8.63 -0.73 7.01
CA ILE A 76 -8.40 -0.16 5.68
C ILE A 76 -8.97 -1.17 4.70
N TYR A 77 -10.14 -0.80 4.19
CA TYR A 77 -10.96 -1.36 3.11
C TYR A 77 -12.30 -2.03 3.42
N LYS A 78 -13.16 -1.66 2.46
CA LYS A 78 -14.52 -2.00 2.06
C LYS A 78 -14.72 -3.50 1.92
N ASP A 79 -15.86 -3.96 2.45
CA ASP A 79 -16.78 -4.88 1.78
C ASP A 79 -16.27 -5.38 0.43
N LEU A 80 -15.38 -6.37 0.47
CA LEU A 80 -15.37 -7.34 -0.59
C LEU A 80 -16.74 -8.01 -0.47
N GLU A 81 -17.71 -7.52 -1.24
CA GLU A 81 -19.01 -8.19 -1.43
C GLU A 81 -18.82 -9.66 -1.87
N TYR A 82 -17.58 -10.03 -2.21
CA TYR A 82 -17.14 -11.37 -2.49
C TYR A 82 -16.00 -11.81 -1.54
N PRO A 83 -16.32 -12.55 -0.47
CA PRO A 83 -15.40 -13.18 0.49
C PRO A 83 -14.26 -14.04 -0.11
N TRP A 84 -14.33 -14.34 -1.40
CA TRP A 84 -13.48 -15.32 -2.08
C TRP A 84 -12.27 -14.73 -2.82
N GLN A 85 -12.09 -13.41 -2.80
CA GLN A 85 -10.98 -12.74 -3.52
C GLN A 85 -9.77 -12.48 -2.61
N GLU A 86 -9.21 -13.54 -2.01
CA GLU A 86 -7.98 -13.45 -1.21
C GLU A 86 -6.83 -12.77 -1.98
N ASN A 87 -6.78 -13.00 -3.29
CA ASN A 87 -5.82 -12.37 -4.20
C ASN A 87 -5.94 -10.84 -4.25
N LEU A 88 -7.13 -10.28 -4.01
CA LEU A 88 -7.35 -8.84 -4.09
C LEU A 88 -6.78 -8.09 -2.88
N LEU A 89 -6.83 -8.66 -1.69
CA LEU A 89 -6.24 -8.01 -0.50
C LEU A 89 -4.71 -8.02 -0.56
N LEU A 90 -4.14 -9.14 -0.99
CA LEU A 90 -2.70 -9.26 -1.20
C LEU A 90 -2.26 -8.31 -2.31
N SER A 91 -3.01 -8.17 -3.40
CA SER A 91 -2.68 -7.25 -4.49
C SER A 91 -2.80 -5.78 -4.06
N VAL A 92 -3.82 -5.41 -3.28
CA VAL A 92 -3.96 -4.06 -2.70
C VAL A 92 -2.80 -3.74 -1.76
N TRP A 93 -2.43 -4.65 -0.85
CA TRP A 93 -1.27 -4.44 0.02
C TRP A 93 0.04 -4.33 -0.78
N SER A 94 0.19 -5.18 -1.80
CA SER A 94 1.34 -5.15 -2.69
C SER A 94 1.46 -3.83 -3.45
N PHE A 95 0.34 -3.29 -3.91
CA PHE A 95 0.27 -1.96 -4.50
C PHE A 95 0.74 -0.89 -3.52
N TYR A 96 0.27 -0.92 -2.27
CA TYR A 96 0.73 0.03 -1.24
C TYR A 96 2.22 -0.06 -0.97
N VAL A 97 2.75 -1.27 -0.80
CA VAL A 97 4.18 -1.49 -0.57
C VAL A 97 4.99 -0.98 -1.76
N TRP A 98 4.55 -1.25 -2.99
CA TRP A 98 5.21 -0.76 -4.21
C TRP A 98 5.13 0.77 -4.31
N TYR A 99 3.93 1.34 -4.17
CA TYR A 99 3.72 2.78 -4.28
C TYR A 99 4.46 3.57 -3.19
N MET A 100 4.49 3.08 -1.94
CA MET A 100 5.16 3.79 -0.84
C MET A 100 6.69 3.66 -0.89
N ASP A 101 7.21 2.63 -1.56
CA ASP A 101 8.65 2.45 -1.73
C ASP A 101 9.19 3.40 -2.80
N LYS A 102 9.74 4.53 -2.34
CA LYS A 102 10.31 5.54 -3.24
C LYS A 102 11.49 5.03 -4.08
N ASN A 103 12.10 3.90 -3.72
CA ASN A 103 13.23 3.34 -4.43
C ASN A 103 12.82 2.37 -5.56
N ARG A 104 11.53 2.04 -5.65
CA ARG A 104 10.94 1.25 -6.75
C ARG A 104 10.41 2.13 -7.88
N PRO A 105 10.23 1.57 -9.09
CA PRO A 105 9.47 2.26 -10.14
C PRO A 105 8.05 2.60 -9.68
N LEU A 106 7.38 3.52 -10.38
CA LEU A 106 5.96 3.74 -10.15
C LEU A 106 5.16 2.49 -10.57
N PRO A 107 4.11 2.09 -9.82
CA PRO A 107 3.27 0.94 -10.18
C PRO A 107 2.73 1.05 -11.62
N PRO A 108 2.45 -0.09 -12.29
CA PRO A 108 1.83 -0.07 -13.61
C PRO A 108 0.45 0.59 -13.57
N GLY A 109 0.08 1.24 -14.67
CA GLY A 109 -1.16 2.02 -14.80
C GLY A 109 -0.92 3.35 -15.49
N ASP A 110 -1.97 3.89 -16.08
CA ASP A 110 -2.01 5.16 -16.82
C ASP A 110 -1.90 6.39 -15.91
N ALA A 111 -2.40 6.28 -14.67
CA ALA A 111 -2.44 7.38 -13.69
C ALA A 111 -1.06 8.01 -13.38
N PHE A 112 0.05 7.32 -13.69
CA PHE A 112 1.40 7.77 -13.36
C PHE A 112 2.29 8.03 -14.57
N ASP A 113 1.79 7.86 -15.80
CA ASP A 113 2.61 7.85 -17.01
C ASP A 113 3.39 9.16 -17.20
N GLU A 114 2.76 10.29 -16.93
CA GLU A 114 3.39 11.62 -17.00
C GLU A 114 4.57 11.77 -16.04
N PHE A 115 4.58 11.05 -14.92
CA PHE A 115 5.60 11.15 -13.87
C PHE A 115 6.70 10.09 -14.00
N ARG A 116 6.53 9.06 -14.84
CA ARG A 116 7.46 7.91 -14.93
C ARG A 116 8.88 8.33 -15.26
N GLN A 117 9.04 9.19 -16.26
CA GLN A 117 10.36 9.61 -16.74
C GLN A 117 11.10 10.41 -15.66
N GLN A 118 10.45 11.42 -15.09
CA GLN A 118 11.01 12.22 -13.99
C GLN A 118 11.42 11.33 -12.81
N TYR A 119 10.60 10.33 -12.48
CA TYR A 119 10.87 9.41 -11.38
C TYR A 119 12.08 8.50 -11.64
N TYR A 120 12.20 8.03 -12.89
CA TYR A 120 13.33 7.24 -13.36
C TYR A 120 14.63 8.05 -13.28
N ASP A 121 14.65 9.26 -13.83
CA ASP A 121 15.85 10.12 -13.86
C ASP A 121 16.34 10.46 -12.45
N ARG A 122 15.41 10.74 -11.54
CA ARG A 122 15.72 10.95 -10.12
C ARG A 122 16.34 9.70 -9.47
N ARG A 123 15.83 8.49 -9.77
CA ARG A 123 16.40 7.23 -9.24
C ARG A 123 17.76 6.92 -9.86
N LYS A 124 17.93 7.22 -11.15
CA LYS A 124 19.21 7.11 -11.85
C LYS A 124 20.26 8.02 -11.22
N ALA A 125 19.92 9.27 -10.94
CA ALA A 125 20.80 10.21 -10.24
C ALA A 125 21.18 9.76 -8.82
N ALA A 126 20.28 9.03 -8.15
CA ALA A 126 20.54 8.44 -6.84
C ALA A 126 21.25 7.06 -6.89
N GLY A 127 21.62 6.57 -8.08
CA GLY A 127 22.31 5.29 -8.25
C GLY A 127 21.43 4.05 -8.07
N PHE A 128 20.12 4.16 -8.33
CA PHE A 128 19.12 3.08 -8.16
C PHE A 128 19.22 2.36 -6.80
N PRO A 129 18.93 3.08 -5.70
CA PRO A 129 18.99 2.49 -4.36
C PRO A 129 18.06 1.28 -4.23
N LYS A 130 18.44 0.33 -3.38
CA LYS A 130 17.63 -0.88 -3.13
C LYS A 130 16.26 -0.55 -2.53
N PRO A 131 15.24 -1.41 -2.75
CA PRO A 131 13.91 -1.24 -2.17
C PRO A 131 13.94 -1.05 -0.65
N LEU A 132 13.11 -0.14 -0.12
CA LEU A 132 12.99 0.10 1.32
C LEU A 132 12.13 -0.95 2.03
N HIS A 133 11.19 -1.54 1.31
CA HIS A 133 10.24 -2.50 1.86
C HIS A 133 10.42 -3.86 1.17
N PRO A 134 10.52 -4.96 1.93
CA PRO A 134 10.57 -6.29 1.35
C PRO A 134 9.27 -6.57 0.59
N SER A 135 9.39 -7.14 -0.61
CA SER A 135 8.25 -7.62 -1.39
C SER A 135 8.71 -8.79 -2.25
N ALA A 136 7.87 -9.82 -2.35
CA ALA A 136 8.08 -10.97 -3.22
C ALA A 136 7.77 -10.65 -4.70
N ILE A 137 7.13 -9.52 -4.96
CA ILE A 137 6.73 -9.12 -6.32
C ILE A 137 7.89 -8.43 -7.01
N LYS A 138 8.18 -8.91 -8.23
CA LYS A 138 9.12 -8.26 -9.14
C LYS A 138 8.54 -6.92 -9.58
N THR A 139 9.36 -5.88 -9.51
CA THR A 139 8.98 -4.52 -9.93
C THR A 139 9.90 -4.08 -11.07
N PRO A 140 9.61 -4.48 -12.31
CA PRO A 140 10.39 -4.07 -13.47
C PRO A 140 10.21 -2.57 -13.74
N GLU A 141 11.22 -1.95 -14.37
CA GLU A 141 11.07 -0.60 -14.94
C GLU A 141 10.06 -0.59 -16.10
N ALA A 142 9.67 0.61 -16.55
CA ALA A 142 8.64 0.77 -17.59
C ALA A 142 9.10 0.22 -18.96
N THR A 143 10.40 0.24 -19.23
CA THR A 143 10.97 -0.30 -20.48
C THR A 143 12.13 -1.27 -20.20
N PRO A 144 12.39 -2.24 -21.10
CA PRO A 144 13.53 -3.15 -20.97
C PRO A 144 14.90 -2.44 -20.96
N ALA A 145 15.03 -1.33 -21.70
CA ALA A 145 16.25 -0.53 -21.72
C ALA A 145 16.53 0.10 -20.35
N GLN A 146 15.50 0.70 -19.72
CA GLN A 146 15.61 1.27 -18.38
C GLN A 146 15.96 0.21 -17.32
N GLN A 147 15.40 -1.00 -17.45
CA GLN A 147 15.71 -2.12 -16.58
C GLN A 147 17.20 -2.54 -16.70
N LYS A 148 17.73 -2.63 -17.93
CA LYS A 148 19.15 -2.95 -18.16
C LYS A 148 20.08 -1.88 -17.58
N GLU A 149 19.73 -0.60 -17.70
CA GLU A 149 20.49 0.49 -17.08
C GLU A 149 20.46 0.42 -15.55
N ARG A 150 19.30 0.08 -14.97
CA ARG A 150 19.17 -0.11 -13.52
C ARG A 150 20.06 -1.24 -13.02
N GLU A 151 20.07 -2.37 -13.72
CA GLU A 151 20.92 -3.51 -13.39
C GLU A 151 22.41 -3.16 -13.51
N ALA A 152 22.79 -2.39 -14.52
CA ALA A 152 24.17 -1.95 -14.71
C ALA A 152 24.67 -0.97 -13.62
N ILE A 153 23.82 -0.04 -13.18
CA ILE A 153 24.19 1.00 -12.21
C ILE A 153 23.97 0.53 -10.76
N GLY A 154 22.80 -0.05 -10.48
CA GLY A 154 22.39 -0.47 -9.14
C GLY A 154 22.88 -1.86 -8.75
N GLY A 155 23.18 -2.72 -9.72
CA GLY A 155 23.64 -4.09 -9.48
C GLY A 155 22.56 -5.05 -8.95
N TRP A 156 21.27 -4.75 -9.18
CA TRP A 156 20.13 -5.59 -8.76
C TRP A 156 18.88 -5.42 -9.64
#